data_AF-A0A7W7WJM2-F1
#
_entry.id   AF-A0A7W7WJM2-F1
#
_cell.length_a   1.000
_cell.length_b   1.000
_cell.length_c   1.000
_cell.angle_alpha   90.00
_cell.angle_beta   90.00
_cell.angle_gamma   90.00
#
_symmetry.space_group_name_H-M   'P 1'
#
loop_
_entity.id
_entity.type
_entity.pdbx_description
1 polymer ?
#
loop_
_entity_poly.entity_id
_entity_poly.type
_entity_poly.pdbx_seq_one_letter_code
_entity_poly.pdbx_strand_id
1 'polypeptide(L)'
;MTKKHSSLMPEAVEPDEVATLLAEAREESDPAEFVVRLGLFAGLRPSEYPDLTASSITVDDGCHRLTINGAKGPRTVVVAATVAEALEAARSGLSGDDPLFPGYGTERIQADISDLLADAGATATSSFALRSYLLKRLADLEDLPKHYVLAYLGALGVTDDGQLPLGWDVEVATCIDRIVTEDAGLLHR
;
A
#
# COMPACT_ATOMS: atom_id res chain seq x y z
N MET A 1 29.27 6.03 28.47
CA MET A 1 27.84 5.73 28.19
C MET A 1 27.54 6.16 26.77
N THR A 2 27.74 5.27 25.81
CA THR A 2 27.45 5.49 24.39
C THR A 2 25.94 5.39 24.21
N LYS A 3 25.28 6.53 23.93
CA LYS A 3 23.88 6.54 23.50
C LYS A 3 23.84 5.79 22.17
N LYS A 4 23.27 4.58 22.16
CA LYS A 4 22.82 3.94 20.93
C LYS A 4 21.75 4.85 20.36
N HIS A 5 22.07 5.58 19.29
CA HIS A 5 21.05 6.06 18.38
C HIS A 5 20.41 4.82 17.78
N SER A 6 19.33 4.34 18.41
CA SER A 6 18.42 3.40 17.78
C SER A 6 17.97 4.08 16.49
N SER A 7 18.33 3.49 15.36
CA SER A 7 17.77 3.87 14.07
C SER A 7 16.26 3.68 14.19
N LEU A 8 15.51 4.76 14.36
CA LEU A 8 14.05 4.79 14.49
C LEU A 8 13.40 4.60 13.10
N MET A 9 13.95 3.69 12.29
CA MET A 9 13.23 3.22 11.13
C MET A 9 12.19 2.21 11.66
N PRO A 10 10.90 2.45 11.43
CA PRO A 10 9.88 1.47 11.81
C PRO A 10 10.22 0.12 11.18
N GLU A 11 9.92 -0.95 11.91
CA GLU A 11 10.08 -2.32 11.44
C GLU A 11 9.40 -2.47 10.06
N ALA A 12 10.07 -3.15 9.14
CA ALA A 12 9.65 -3.32 7.75
C ALA A 12 9.72 -4.81 7.40
N VAL A 13 8.78 -5.27 6.56
CA VAL A 13 8.90 -6.59 5.94
C VAL A 13 10.18 -6.60 5.11
N GLU A 14 10.95 -7.68 5.20
CA GLU A 14 12.16 -7.83 4.38
C GLU A 14 11.81 -8.39 3.00
N PRO A 15 12.60 -8.08 1.96
CA PRO A 15 12.29 -8.46 0.57
C PRO A 15 12.00 -9.94 0.34
N ASP A 16 12.76 -10.81 0.99
CA ASP A 16 12.63 -12.26 0.89
C ASP A 16 11.38 -12.81 1.60
N GLU A 17 10.76 -12.02 2.49
CA GLU A 17 9.51 -12.37 3.18
C GLU A 17 8.26 -12.05 2.33
N VAL A 18 8.38 -11.14 1.35
CA VAL A 18 7.25 -10.68 0.51
C VAL A 18 6.62 -11.83 -0.26
N ALA A 19 7.43 -12.76 -0.80
CA ALA A 19 6.94 -13.92 -1.53
C ALA A 19 6.05 -14.82 -0.65
N THR A 20 6.47 -15.09 0.57
CA THR A 20 5.71 -15.92 1.53
C THR A 20 4.44 -15.18 1.96
N LEU A 21 4.54 -13.89 2.26
CA LEU A 21 3.39 -13.09 2.66
C LEU A 21 2.30 -13.03 1.58
N LEU A 22 2.68 -12.86 0.31
CA LEU A 22 1.72 -12.92 -0.80
C LEU A 22 1.20 -14.32 -1.08
N ALA A 23 1.94 -15.38 -0.72
CA ALA A 23 1.45 -16.75 -0.82
C ALA A 23 0.39 -17.08 0.24
N GLU A 24 0.51 -16.49 1.44
CA GLU A 24 -0.53 -16.54 2.47
C GLU A 24 -1.74 -15.67 2.08
N ALA A 25 -1.50 -14.50 1.47
CA ALA A 25 -2.54 -13.58 0.99
C ALA A 25 -3.00 -13.87 -0.47
N ARG A 26 -3.39 -15.12 -0.77
CA ARG A 26 -3.74 -15.59 -2.13
C ARG A 26 -5.19 -15.32 -2.57
N GLU A 27 -6.15 -15.28 -1.65
CA GLU A 27 -7.59 -15.15 -1.86
C GLU A 27 -7.98 -13.67 -1.89
N GLU A 28 -8.05 -13.08 -3.08
CA GLU A 28 -8.39 -11.66 -3.28
C GLU A 28 -9.79 -11.28 -2.77
N SER A 29 -10.68 -12.26 -2.60
CA SER A 29 -12.00 -12.07 -2.02
C SER A 29 -11.99 -12.03 -0.48
N ASP A 30 -10.92 -12.49 0.17
CA ASP A 30 -10.77 -12.39 1.61
C ASP A 30 -10.33 -10.96 1.99
N PRO A 31 -11.08 -10.25 2.86
CA PRO A 31 -10.76 -8.87 3.21
C PRO A 31 -9.40 -8.70 3.92
N ALA A 32 -8.96 -9.65 4.73
CA ALA A 32 -7.67 -9.58 5.43
C ALA A 32 -6.51 -9.67 4.43
N GLU A 33 -6.60 -10.64 3.52
CA GLU A 33 -5.60 -10.86 2.48
C GLU A 33 -5.55 -9.68 1.49
N PHE A 34 -6.72 -9.15 1.11
CA PHE A 34 -6.80 -7.99 0.22
C PHE A 34 -6.23 -6.72 0.86
N VAL A 35 -6.42 -6.51 2.16
CA VAL A 35 -5.78 -5.41 2.92
C VAL A 35 -4.25 -5.52 2.84
N VAL A 36 -3.67 -6.71 3.01
CA VAL A 36 -2.21 -6.89 2.91
C VAL A 36 -1.72 -6.56 1.50
N ARG A 37 -2.42 -7.03 0.46
CA ARG A 37 -2.08 -6.74 -0.94
C ARG A 37 -2.18 -5.24 -1.25
N LEU A 38 -3.25 -4.56 -0.87
CA LEU A 38 -3.35 -3.10 -1.02
C LEU A 38 -2.26 -2.36 -0.23
N GLY A 39 -1.89 -2.87 0.94
CA GLY A 39 -0.80 -2.31 1.74
C GLY A 39 0.54 -2.37 1.02
N LEU A 40 0.84 -3.50 0.35
CA LEU A 40 2.08 -3.70 -0.42
C LEU A 40 2.06 -2.98 -1.77
N PHE A 41 0.92 -2.90 -2.45
CA PHE A 41 0.84 -2.40 -3.82
C PHE A 41 0.35 -0.95 -3.95
N ALA A 42 -0.24 -0.38 -2.90
CA ALA A 42 -0.67 1.02 -2.87
C ALA A 42 -0.18 1.78 -1.62
N GLY A 43 0.44 1.09 -0.66
CA GLY A 43 1.10 1.73 0.48
C GLY A 43 0.14 2.37 1.49
N LEU A 44 -1.07 1.86 1.63
CA LEU A 44 -2.05 2.38 2.57
C LEU A 44 -1.62 2.20 4.03
N ARG A 45 -2.05 3.12 4.89
CA ARG A 45 -1.97 2.97 6.34
C ARG A 45 -3.19 2.20 6.85
N PRO A 46 -3.07 1.45 7.96
CA PRO A 46 -4.22 0.76 8.56
C PRO A 46 -5.43 1.67 8.82
N SER A 47 -5.19 2.92 9.22
CA SER A 47 -6.26 3.90 9.48
C SER A 47 -6.94 4.44 8.23
N GLU A 48 -6.44 4.13 7.02
CA GLU A 48 -6.98 4.67 5.76
C GLU A 48 -8.02 3.74 5.12
N TYR A 49 -8.01 2.45 5.46
CA TYR A 49 -8.94 1.46 4.90
C TYR A 49 -10.40 1.68 5.30
N PRO A 50 -10.75 2.01 6.56
CA PRO A 50 -12.16 2.17 6.95
C PRO A 50 -12.86 3.32 6.22
N ASP A 51 -12.09 4.30 5.73
CA ASP A 51 -12.61 5.47 5.02
C ASP A 51 -12.70 5.25 3.49
N LEU A 52 -12.33 4.07 2.99
CA LEU A 52 -12.47 3.73 1.58
C LEU A 52 -13.91 3.35 1.25
N THR A 53 -14.45 4.02 0.23
CA THR A 53 -15.79 3.75 -0.30
C THR A 53 -15.73 3.39 -1.78
N ALA A 54 -16.86 2.99 -2.35
CA ALA A 54 -16.98 2.79 -3.80
C ALA A 54 -16.57 4.03 -4.61
N SER A 55 -16.80 5.24 -4.08
CA SER A 55 -16.41 6.51 -4.71
C SER A 55 -14.92 6.84 -4.55
N SER A 56 -14.20 6.17 -3.66
CA SER A 56 -12.74 6.30 -3.56
C SER A 56 -12.03 5.77 -4.81
N ILE A 57 -12.66 4.88 -5.57
CA ILE A 57 -12.06 4.22 -6.73
C ILE A 57 -12.56 4.89 -8.01
N THR A 58 -11.64 5.29 -8.89
CA THR A 58 -11.96 5.84 -10.21
C THR A 58 -11.06 5.22 -11.26
N VAL A 59 -11.51 5.21 -12.51
CA VAL A 59 -10.68 4.83 -13.66
C VAL A 59 -10.54 6.06 -14.54
N ASP A 60 -9.30 6.47 -14.77
CA ASP A 60 -8.94 7.68 -15.50
C ASP A 60 -7.68 7.41 -16.33
N ASP A 61 -7.70 7.80 -17.61
CA ASP A 61 -6.64 7.50 -18.59
C ASP A 61 -6.18 6.03 -18.63
N GLY A 62 -7.11 5.09 -18.36
CA GLY A 62 -6.83 3.65 -18.34
C GLY A 62 -6.11 3.16 -17.06
N CYS A 63 -5.90 4.02 -16.08
CA CYS A 63 -5.34 3.69 -14.78
C CYS A 63 -6.43 3.64 -13.70
N HIS A 64 -6.33 2.66 -12.80
CA HIS A 64 -7.15 2.64 -11.59
C HIS A 64 -6.53 3.60 -10.58
N ARG A 65 -7.34 4.53 -10.08
CA ARG A 65 -6.94 5.54 -9.10
C ARG A 65 -7.71 5.33 -7.80
N LEU A 66 -7.01 5.53 -6.69
CA LEU A 66 -7.58 5.44 -5.35
C LEU A 66 -7.43 6.79 -4.64
N THR A 67 -8.56 7.34 -4.21
CA THR A 67 -8.64 8.53 -3.36
C THR A 67 -8.66 8.10 -1.91
N ILE A 68 -7.61 8.47 -1.19
CA ILE A 68 -7.34 8.07 0.19
C ILE A 68 -7.50 9.29 1.08
N ASN A 69 -8.44 9.23 2.03
CA ASN A 69 -8.68 10.27 3.02
C ASN A 69 -7.61 10.22 4.12
N GLY A 70 -6.46 10.86 3.87
CA GLY A 70 -5.36 10.92 4.83
C GLY A 70 -5.59 11.98 5.91
N ALA A 71 -4.88 11.86 7.04
CA ALA A 71 -4.92 12.83 8.14
C ALA A 71 -4.50 14.27 7.76
N LYS A 72 -3.92 14.48 6.57
CA LYS A 72 -3.47 15.79 6.05
C LYS A 72 -4.28 16.26 4.85
N GLY A 73 -5.36 15.56 4.52
CA GLY A 73 -6.18 15.79 3.33
C GLY A 73 -6.25 14.54 2.45
N PRO A 74 -7.24 14.52 1.54
CA PRO A 74 -7.34 13.46 0.54
C PRO A 74 -6.12 13.51 -0.39
N ARG A 75 -5.67 12.32 -0.82
CA ARG A 75 -4.74 12.17 -1.94
C ARG A 75 -5.31 11.17 -2.91
N THR A 76 -5.16 11.43 -4.20
CA THR A 76 -5.54 10.49 -5.26
C THR A 76 -4.27 9.99 -5.91
N VAL A 77 -4.11 8.67 -5.99
CA VAL A 77 -2.93 8.04 -6.56
C VAL A 77 -3.34 6.93 -7.52
N VAL A 78 -2.58 6.74 -8.60
CA VAL A 78 -2.67 5.52 -9.42
C VAL A 78 -2.28 4.31 -8.57
N VAL A 79 -3.01 3.21 -8.73
CA VAL A 79 -2.75 1.95 -8.03
C VAL A 79 -1.92 1.05 -8.94
N ALA A 80 -0.99 0.29 -8.35
CA ALA A 80 -0.18 -0.69 -9.07
C ALA A 80 -1.05 -1.70 -9.84
N ALA A 81 -0.62 -2.04 -11.05
CA ALA A 81 -1.40 -2.86 -11.99
C ALA A 81 -1.79 -4.22 -11.41
N THR A 82 -0.91 -4.85 -10.62
CA THR A 82 -1.12 -6.18 -10.03
C THR A 82 -2.34 -6.27 -9.13
N VAL A 83 -2.80 -5.16 -8.54
CA VAL A 83 -4.00 -5.15 -7.66
C VAL A 83 -5.15 -4.33 -8.24
N ALA A 84 -5.01 -3.80 -9.45
CA ALA A 84 -6.01 -2.93 -10.06
C ALA A 84 -7.33 -3.67 -10.33
N GLU A 85 -7.26 -4.89 -10.88
CA GLU A 85 -8.44 -5.72 -11.14
C GLU A 85 -9.12 -6.17 -9.84
N ALA A 86 -8.34 -6.57 -8.83
CA ALA A 86 -8.85 -6.93 -7.51
C ALA A 86 -9.58 -5.75 -6.83
N LEU A 87 -9.04 -4.53 -6.99
CA LEU A 87 -9.66 -3.31 -6.48
C LEU A 87 -11.00 -3.02 -7.16
N GLU A 88 -11.07 -3.15 -8.49
CA GLU A 88 -12.33 -2.98 -9.22
C GLU A 88 -13.35 -4.09 -8.90
N ALA A 89 -12.88 -5.34 -8.70
CA ALA A 89 -13.72 -6.45 -8.28
C ALA A 89 -14.30 -6.22 -6.86
N ALA A 90 -13.50 -5.72 -5.92
CA ALA A 90 -13.95 -5.36 -4.58
C ALA A 90 -14.98 -4.22 -4.59
N ARG A 91 -14.87 -3.30 -5.56
CA ARG A 91 -15.86 -2.24 -5.79
C ARG A 91 -17.17 -2.76 -6.41
N SER A 92 -17.12 -3.85 -7.19
CA SER A 92 -18.24 -4.32 -8.00
C SER A 92 -19.51 -4.54 -7.17
N GLY A 93 -20.60 -3.89 -7.57
CA GLY A 93 -21.89 -3.96 -6.86
C GLY A 93 -22.04 -2.97 -5.70
N LEU A 94 -21.00 -2.19 -5.38
CA LEU A 94 -21.06 -1.07 -4.45
C LEU A 94 -21.33 0.25 -5.19
N SER A 95 -21.88 1.24 -4.49
CA SER A 95 -22.25 2.54 -5.06
C SER A 95 -22.04 3.69 -4.08
N GLY A 96 -21.71 4.88 -4.58
CA GLY A 96 -21.60 6.09 -3.76
C GLY A 96 -20.66 5.91 -2.56
N ASP A 97 -21.21 6.07 -1.36
CA ASP A 97 -20.49 5.99 -0.09
C ASP A 97 -20.51 4.59 0.55
N ASP A 98 -20.92 3.56 -0.20
CA ASP A 98 -20.86 2.18 0.26
C ASP A 98 -19.39 1.83 0.63
N PRO A 99 -19.13 1.34 1.86
CA PRO A 99 -17.78 1.06 2.32
C PRO A 99 -17.18 -0.12 1.56
N LEU A 100 -15.91 0.00 1.16
CA LEU A 100 -15.18 -1.09 0.52
C LEU A 100 -14.93 -2.26 1.48
N PHE A 101 -14.78 -1.94 2.77
CA PHE A 101 -14.57 -2.91 3.85
C PHE A 101 -15.66 -2.76 4.93
N PRO A 102 -16.89 -3.26 4.69
CA PRO A 102 -18.00 -3.10 5.63
C PRO A 102 -17.71 -3.79 6.98
N GLY A 103 -17.78 -3.03 8.07
CA GLY A 103 -17.54 -3.55 9.43
C GLY A 103 -16.07 -3.79 9.78
N TYR A 104 -15.14 -3.37 8.93
CA TYR A 104 -13.69 -3.44 9.16
C TYR A 104 -13.19 -2.13 9.77
N GLY A 105 -13.05 -2.11 11.09
CA GLY A 105 -12.42 -1.00 11.80
C GLY A 105 -10.89 -1.09 11.79
N THR A 106 -10.22 0.03 12.06
CA THR A 106 -8.74 0.12 12.10
C THR A 106 -8.10 -0.98 12.94
N GLU A 107 -8.66 -1.30 14.13
CA GLU A 107 -8.11 -2.33 15.01
C GLU A 107 -8.13 -3.73 14.38
N ARG A 108 -9.23 -4.07 13.67
CA ARG A 108 -9.34 -5.34 12.95
C ARG A 108 -8.35 -5.40 11.79
N ILE A 109 -8.22 -4.32 11.02
CA ILE A 109 -7.24 -4.20 9.94
C ILE A 109 -5.81 -4.40 10.47
N GLN A 110 -5.49 -3.81 11.62
CA GLN A 110 -4.19 -3.97 12.24
C GLN A 110 -3.95 -5.41 12.70
N ALA A 111 -4.95 -6.05 13.29
CA ALA A 111 -4.87 -7.45 13.71
C ALA A 111 -4.68 -8.37 12.51
N ASP A 112 -5.51 -8.24 11.47
CA ASP A 112 -5.44 -9.05 10.26
C ASP A 112 -4.07 -8.93 9.55
N ILE A 113 -3.49 -7.72 9.47
CA ILE A 113 -2.13 -7.54 8.94
C ILE A 113 -1.10 -8.23 9.84
N SER A 114 -1.18 -8.05 11.16
CA SER A 114 -0.24 -8.66 12.10
C SER A 114 -0.32 -10.19 12.11
N ASP A 115 -1.51 -10.76 11.97
CA ASP A 115 -1.74 -12.20 11.92
C ASP A 115 -1.16 -12.79 10.61
N LEU A 116 -1.43 -12.18 9.45
CA LEU A 116 -0.85 -12.61 8.18
C LEU A 116 0.69 -12.46 8.14
N LEU A 117 1.24 -11.42 8.76
CA LEU A 117 2.69 -11.30 8.94
C LEU A 117 3.25 -12.46 9.78
N ALA A 118 2.58 -12.83 10.86
CA ALA A 118 3.00 -13.92 11.73
C ALA A 118 2.89 -15.29 11.03
N ASP A 119 1.80 -15.52 10.28
CA ASP A 119 1.57 -16.75 9.52
C ASP A 119 2.61 -16.91 8.40
N ALA A 120 3.00 -15.81 7.76
CA ALA A 120 4.09 -15.79 6.78
C ALA A 120 5.49 -15.95 7.41
N GLY A 121 5.59 -15.99 8.74
CA GLY A 121 6.87 -16.05 9.46
C GLY A 121 7.71 -14.79 9.33
N ALA A 122 7.09 -13.64 9.03
CA ALA A 122 7.79 -12.38 8.87
C ALA A 122 8.43 -11.94 10.20
N THR A 123 9.62 -11.37 10.10
CA THR A 123 10.30 -10.78 11.26
C THR A 123 9.55 -9.55 11.77
N ALA A 124 8.91 -8.81 10.87
CA ALA A 124 8.10 -7.66 11.21
C ALA A 124 6.73 -8.04 11.77
N THR A 125 6.34 -7.43 12.89
CA THR A 125 5.05 -7.72 13.55
C THR A 125 4.08 -6.54 13.50
N SER A 126 4.58 -5.35 13.12
CA SER A 126 3.79 -4.13 13.08
C SER A 126 2.90 -4.07 11.83
N SER A 127 1.65 -3.64 12.00
CA SER A 127 0.74 -3.29 10.90
C SER A 127 1.23 -2.15 10.00
N PHE A 128 2.29 -1.42 10.40
CA PHE A 128 2.94 -0.42 9.56
C PHE A 128 4.07 -0.99 8.68
N ALA A 129 4.43 -2.27 8.85
CA ALA A 129 5.59 -2.89 8.21
C ALA A 129 5.51 -2.91 6.69
N LEU A 130 4.32 -3.10 6.12
CA LEU A 130 4.09 -3.11 4.66
C LEU A 130 4.50 -1.77 4.03
N ARG A 131 4.11 -0.68 4.67
CA ARG A 131 4.41 0.67 4.20
C ARG A 131 5.86 1.07 4.48
N SER A 132 6.43 0.61 5.61
CA SER A 132 7.86 0.78 5.90
C SER A 132 8.73 0.08 4.86
N TYR A 133 8.33 -1.10 4.41
CA TYR A 133 8.95 -1.83 3.31
C TYR A 133 8.99 -0.98 2.03
N LEU A 134 7.85 -0.40 1.61
CA LEU A 134 7.82 0.50 0.45
C LEU A 134 8.71 1.73 0.61
N LEU A 135 8.67 2.38 1.77
CA LEU A 135 9.52 3.55 2.05
C LEU A 135 11.01 3.21 1.95
N LYS A 136 11.43 2.02 2.41
CA LYS A 136 12.81 1.53 2.32
C LYS A 136 13.17 1.23 0.86
N ARG A 137 12.37 0.42 0.17
CA ARG A 137 12.65 -0.03 -1.20
C ARG A 137 12.61 1.08 -2.24
N LEU A 138 11.68 2.02 -2.12
CA LEU A 138 11.59 3.15 -3.05
C LEU A 138 12.66 4.22 -2.78
N ALA A 139 13.18 4.31 -1.54
CA ALA A 139 14.26 5.24 -1.22
C ALA A 139 15.61 4.86 -1.86
N ASP A 140 15.78 3.58 -2.20
CA ASP A 140 16.99 3.06 -2.85
C ASP A 140 16.98 3.25 -4.38
N LEU A 141 15.87 3.74 -4.97
CA LEU A 141 15.78 4.02 -6.40
C LEU A 141 16.37 5.40 -6.72
N GLU A 142 17.51 5.43 -7.42
CA GLU A 142 18.18 6.69 -7.81
C GLU A 142 17.35 7.55 -8.76
N ASP A 143 16.55 6.92 -9.64
CA ASP A 143 15.77 7.61 -10.67
C ASP A 143 14.37 8.06 -10.21
N LEU A 144 13.96 7.75 -8.98
CA LEU A 144 12.64 8.12 -8.45
C LEU A 144 12.76 9.27 -7.44
N PRO A 145 12.27 10.47 -7.75
CA PRO A 145 12.38 11.60 -6.84
C PRO A 145 11.71 11.31 -5.50
N LYS A 146 12.46 11.43 -4.40
CA LYS A 146 11.98 11.13 -3.04
C LYS A 146 10.66 11.82 -2.69
N HIS A 147 10.45 13.05 -3.15
CA HIS A 147 9.22 13.79 -2.86
C HIS A 147 7.99 13.19 -3.57
N TYR A 148 8.14 12.50 -4.71
CA TYR A 148 7.06 11.73 -5.34
C TYR A 148 6.66 10.57 -4.44
N VAL A 149 7.62 9.77 -3.98
CA VAL A 149 7.37 8.66 -3.04
C VAL A 149 6.64 9.13 -1.79
N LEU A 150 7.12 10.24 -1.19
CA LEU A 150 6.52 10.79 0.02
C LEU A 150 5.11 11.34 -0.23
N ALA A 151 4.85 11.99 -1.37
CA ALA A 151 3.53 12.47 -1.75
C ALA A 151 2.55 11.32 -2.03
N TYR A 152 2.99 10.31 -2.80
CA TYR A 152 2.21 9.12 -3.14
C TYR A 152 1.74 8.40 -1.88
N LEU A 153 2.69 8.14 -0.99
CA LEU A 153 2.37 7.49 0.27
C LEU A 153 1.62 8.47 1.19
N GLY A 154 1.80 9.79 1.11
CA GLY A 154 1.30 10.74 2.10
C GLY A 154 2.09 10.64 3.40
N ALA A 155 3.42 10.54 3.28
CA ALA A 155 4.38 10.39 4.37
C ALA A 155 5.09 11.72 4.69
N LEU A 156 5.51 11.87 5.96
CA LEU A 156 6.30 13.02 6.44
C LEU A 156 5.68 14.40 6.16
N GLY A 157 4.36 14.46 6.01
CA GLY A 157 3.64 15.71 5.72
C GLY A 157 3.79 16.21 4.29
N VAL A 158 4.36 15.41 3.38
CA VAL A 158 4.43 15.73 1.96
C VAL A 158 3.09 15.38 1.31
N THR A 159 2.57 16.33 0.54
CA THR A 159 1.32 16.23 -0.24
C THR A 159 1.57 16.81 -1.62
N ASP A 160 0.79 16.36 -2.61
CA ASP A 160 0.71 17.05 -3.91
C ASP A 160 -0.36 18.14 -3.84
N ASP A 161 0.05 19.41 -3.89
CA ASP A 161 -0.83 20.58 -3.98
C ASP A 161 -1.13 20.98 -5.43
N GLY A 162 -0.93 20.06 -6.39
CA GLY A 162 -1.08 20.29 -7.82
C GLY A 162 0.19 20.80 -8.50
N GLN A 163 1.35 20.66 -7.84
CA GLN A 163 2.64 21.12 -8.36
C GLN A 163 3.50 19.99 -8.93
N LEU A 164 3.17 18.73 -8.65
CA LEU A 164 3.90 17.60 -9.22
C LEU A 164 3.56 17.42 -10.70
N PRO A 165 4.52 17.01 -11.55
CA PRO A 165 4.29 16.89 -12.98
C PRO A 165 3.30 15.77 -13.30
N LEU A 166 2.57 15.92 -14.40
CA LEU A 166 1.65 14.88 -14.86
C LEU A 166 2.34 13.52 -14.96
N GLY A 167 1.72 12.48 -14.38
CA GLY A 167 2.22 11.10 -14.40
C GLY A 167 3.19 10.73 -13.27
N TRP A 168 3.50 11.65 -12.35
CA TRP A 168 4.37 11.37 -11.21
C TRP A 168 3.91 10.17 -10.36
N ASP A 169 2.60 10.00 -10.20
CA ASP A 169 1.97 8.92 -9.44
C ASP A 169 1.98 7.60 -10.21
N VAL A 170 1.88 7.64 -11.54
CA VAL A 170 2.05 6.48 -12.43
C VAL A 170 3.47 5.91 -12.31
N GLU A 171 4.49 6.77 -12.28
CA GLU A 171 5.89 6.36 -12.12
C GLU A 171 6.11 5.64 -10.78
N VAL A 172 5.55 6.18 -9.69
CA VAL A 172 5.63 5.54 -8.37
C VAL A 172 4.87 4.22 -8.34
N ALA A 173 3.63 4.17 -8.86
CA ALA A 173 2.83 2.95 -8.91
C ALA A 173 3.51 1.85 -9.73
N THR A 174 4.12 2.20 -10.86
CA THR A 174 4.90 1.28 -11.71
C THR A 174 6.13 0.75 -10.97
N CYS A 175 6.82 1.60 -10.21
CA CYS A 175 7.96 1.18 -9.41
C CYS A 175 7.54 0.24 -8.26
N ILE A 176 6.42 0.53 -7.60
CA ILE A 176 5.85 -0.35 -6.57
C ILE A 176 5.50 -1.70 -7.17
N ASP A 177 4.75 -1.72 -8.28
CA ASP A 177 4.34 -2.93 -8.97
C ASP A 177 5.54 -3.82 -9.30
N ARG A 178 6.58 -3.22 -9.91
CA ARG A 178 7.83 -3.90 -10.25
C ARG A 178 8.54 -4.44 -9.00
N ILE A 179 8.77 -3.61 -7.98
CA ILE A 179 9.51 -3.99 -6.77
C ILE A 179 8.84 -5.16 -6.05
N VAL A 180 7.53 -5.06 -5.82
CA VAL A 180 6.79 -6.08 -5.07
C VAL A 180 6.75 -7.37 -5.87
N THR A 181 6.57 -7.29 -7.20
CA THR A 181 6.53 -8.45 -8.09
C THR A 181 7.92 -9.11 -8.25
N GLU A 182 8.99 -8.33 -8.26
CA GLU A 182 10.39 -8.81 -8.23
C GLU A 182 10.67 -9.58 -6.94
N ASP A 183 10.41 -8.94 -5.79
CA ASP A 183 10.66 -9.51 -4.47
C ASP A 183 9.80 -10.76 -4.22
N ALA A 184 8.59 -10.80 -4.78
CA ALA A 184 7.72 -11.96 -4.73
C ALA A 184 8.10 -13.09 -5.71
N GLY A 185 9.07 -12.86 -6.61
CA GLY A 185 9.44 -13.82 -7.65
C GLY A 185 8.36 -14.05 -8.72
N LEU A 186 7.49 -13.06 -8.94
CA LEU A 186 6.34 -13.14 -9.85
C LEU A 186 6.66 -12.68 -11.29
N LEU A 187 7.80 -12.02 -11.54
CA LEU A 187 8.23 -11.56 -12.88
C LEU A 187 8.69 -12.67 -13.86
N HIS A 188 8.61 -13.94 -13.47
CA HIS A 188 9.12 -15.07 -14.26
C HIS A 188 8.06 -16.13 -14.58
N ARG A 189 6.78 -15.74 -14.73
CA ARG A 189 5.71 -16.63 -15.21
C ARG A 189 5.13 -16.17 -16.54
#